data_AF-A0A958C887-F1
#
_entry.id   AF-A0A958C887-F1
#
_cell.length_a   1.000
_cell.length_b   1.000
_cell.length_c   1.000
_cell.angle_alpha   90.00
_cell.angle_beta   90.00
_cell.angle_gamma   90.00
#
_symmetry.space_group_name_H-M   'P 1'
#
loop_
_entity.id
_entity.type
_entity.pdbx_description
1 polymer ?
#
loop_
_entity_poly.entity_id
_entity_poly.type
_entity_poly.pdbx_seq_one_letter_code
_entity_poly.pdbx_strand_id
1 'polypeptide(L)'
;MNDYRLKLVKIQGEFVWHSHPETDEVFIVIDGSMEIEFRDGAINLNSGEMFVVPQGVEHRPVAAAECSILLIEPAGTVNTGDAGGDMTAPADVWI
;
A
#
# COMPACT_ATOMS: atom_id res chain seq x y z
N MET A 1 -0.28 7.63 14.46
CA MET A 1 0.34 7.63 15.79
C MET A 1 1.61 8.46 15.70
N ASN A 2 1.66 9.61 16.37
CA ASN A 2 2.76 10.58 16.20
C ASN A 2 2.96 10.95 14.71
N ASP A 3 4.16 10.74 14.21
CA ASP A 3 4.64 10.94 12.85
C ASP A 3 4.29 9.79 11.89
N TYR A 4 3.51 8.80 12.32
CA TYR A 4 2.98 7.75 11.47
C TYR A 4 1.47 7.89 11.23
N ARG A 5 1.02 7.48 10.05
CA ARG A 5 -0.39 7.29 9.70
C ARG A 5 -0.74 5.81 9.72
N LEU A 6 -1.96 5.55 10.17
CA LEU A 6 -2.61 4.25 10.10
C LEU A 6 -3.84 4.49 9.24
N LYS A 7 -3.90 3.89 8.05
CA LYS A 7 -4.97 4.11 7.07
C LYS A 7 -5.70 2.80 6.83
N LEU A 8 -7.00 2.76 7.12
CA LEU A 8 -7.84 1.63 6.74
C LEU A 8 -8.40 1.92 5.35
N VAL A 9 -8.09 1.09 4.38
CA VAL A 9 -8.51 1.28 2.98
C VAL A 9 -9.10 0.01 2.41
N LYS A 10 -10.03 0.18 1.48
CA LYS A 10 -10.55 -0.90 0.64
C LYS A 10 -9.94 -0.77 -0.74
N ILE A 11 -9.36 -1.85 -1.23
CA ILE A 11 -8.78 -1.91 -2.58
C ILE A 11 -9.47 -3.01 -3.39
N GLN A 12 -9.52 -2.80 -4.71
CA GLN A 12 -9.95 -3.81 -5.67
C GLN A 12 -9.34 -3.46 -7.04
N GLY A 13 -8.88 -4.46 -7.77
CA GLY A 13 -8.15 -4.31 -9.02
C GLY A 13 -6.65 -4.06 -8.80
N GLU A 14 -6.02 -3.48 -9.81
CA GLU A 14 -4.60 -3.16 -9.82
C GLU A 14 -4.37 -1.70 -9.41
N PHE A 15 -3.38 -1.47 -8.55
CA PHE A 15 -2.87 -0.13 -8.29
C PHE A 15 -1.72 0.21 -9.25
N VAL A 16 -1.15 1.42 -9.15
CA VAL A 16 0.00 1.81 -9.98
C VAL A 16 1.29 1.17 -9.46
N TRP A 17 2.23 0.89 -10.36
CA TRP A 17 3.61 0.62 -9.97
C TRP A 17 4.21 1.89 -9.35
N HIS A 18 4.79 1.79 -8.16
CA HIS A 18 5.39 2.92 -7.47
C HIS A 18 6.47 2.48 -6.49
N SER A 19 7.27 3.44 -6.03
CA SER A 19 8.23 3.25 -4.95
C SER A 19 8.16 4.39 -3.93
N HIS A 20 8.58 4.11 -2.69
CA HIS A 20 8.76 5.11 -1.65
C HIS A 20 10.24 5.27 -1.33
N PRO A 21 10.94 6.29 -1.88
CA PRO A 21 12.39 6.37 -1.78
C PRO A 21 12.94 6.58 -0.37
N GLU A 22 12.10 7.04 0.56
CA GLU A 22 12.51 7.50 1.89
C GLU A 22 11.87 6.72 3.04
N THR A 23 11.02 5.73 2.77
CA THR A 23 10.32 5.01 3.82
C THR A 23 9.88 3.60 3.42
N ASP A 24 9.86 2.71 4.40
CA ASP A 24 9.17 1.43 4.33
C ASP A 24 7.64 1.65 4.34
N GLU A 25 6.90 0.72 3.74
CA GLU A 25 5.44 0.69 3.80
C GLU A 25 4.96 -0.66 4.33
N VAL A 26 4.04 -0.63 5.30
CA VAL A 26 3.48 -1.85 5.91
C VAL A 26 2.07 -2.08 5.42
N PHE A 27 1.82 -3.30 4.94
CA PHE A 27 0.50 -3.81 4.57
C PHE A 27 0.05 -4.86 5.60
N ILE A 28 -1.15 -4.70 6.15
CA ILE A 28 -1.80 -5.72 6.99
C ILE A 28 -3.19 -5.99 6.40
N VAL A 29 -3.47 -7.23 6.02
CA VAL A 29 -4.78 -7.59 5.50
C VAL A 29 -5.74 -7.83 6.66
N ILE A 30 -6.80 -7.04 6.72
CA ILE A 30 -7.84 -7.16 7.74
C ILE A 30 -8.92 -8.16 7.31
N ASP A 31 -9.37 -8.07 6.06
CA ASP A 31 -10.36 -8.98 5.46
C ASP A 31 -10.13 -9.09 3.94
N GLY A 32 -10.29 -10.30 3.39
CA GLY A 32 -9.99 -10.61 1.99
C GLY A 32 -8.55 -11.10 1.76
N SER A 33 -8.07 -10.91 0.53
CA SER A 33 -6.70 -11.24 0.11
C SER A 33 -6.19 -10.27 -0.95
N MET A 34 -4.87 -10.10 -1.00
CA MET A 34 -4.18 -9.27 -1.99
C MET A 34 -2.84 -9.90 -2.38
N GLU A 35 -2.31 -9.43 -3.50
CA GLU A 35 -0.95 -9.69 -3.97
C GLU A 35 -0.15 -8.38 -3.94
N ILE A 36 1.12 -8.45 -3.56
CA ILE A 36 2.07 -7.37 -3.79
C ILE A 36 3.04 -7.88 -4.84
N GLU A 37 2.94 -7.30 -6.03
CA GLU A 37 3.83 -7.62 -7.14
C GLU A 37 5.12 -6.80 -7.06
N PHE A 38 6.22 -7.44 -7.41
CA PHE A 38 7.55 -6.88 -7.60
C PHE A 38 8.03 -7.22 -9.03
N ARG A 39 9.15 -6.64 -9.45
CA ARG A 39 9.69 -6.91 -10.79
C ARG A 39 10.16 -8.36 -10.98
N ASP A 40 10.51 -9.04 -9.90
CA ASP A 40 11.10 -10.38 -9.87
C ASP A 40 10.19 -11.45 -9.26
N GLY A 41 8.95 -11.11 -8.92
CA GLY A 41 7.99 -12.04 -8.35
C GLY A 41 6.87 -11.34 -7.62
N ALA A 42 6.16 -12.07 -6.78
CA ALA A 42 5.07 -11.52 -5.99
C ALA A 42 4.87 -12.30 -4.70
N ILE A 43 4.20 -11.66 -3.74
CA ILE A 43 3.79 -12.28 -2.49
C ILE A 43 2.27 -12.20 -2.36
N ASN A 44 1.68 -13.25 -1.81
CA ASN A 44 0.26 -13.29 -1.49
C ASN A 44 0.07 -13.04 0.00
N LEU A 45 -0.92 -12.20 0.33
CA LEU A 45 -1.35 -11.93 1.69
C LEU A 45 -2.85 -12.21 1.83
N ASN A 46 -3.20 -12.95 2.87
CA ASN A 46 -4.56 -13.26 3.29
C ASN A 46 -4.88 -12.55 4.61
N SER A 47 -6.15 -12.57 4.99
CA SER A 47 -6.62 -11.97 6.24
C SER A 47 -5.79 -12.40 7.45
N GLY A 48 -5.29 -11.41 8.20
CA GLY A 48 -4.41 -11.60 9.36
C GLY A 48 -2.91 -11.62 9.03
N GLU A 49 -2.53 -11.66 7.75
CA GLU A 49 -1.14 -11.62 7.31
C GLU A 49 -0.66 -10.18 7.10
N MET A 50 0.66 -9.99 7.25
CA MET A 50 1.30 -8.70 7.04
C MET A 50 2.59 -8.82 6.24
N PHE A 51 2.94 -7.74 5.55
CA PHE A 51 4.23 -7.59 4.89
C PHE A 51 4.75 -6.17 4.98
N VAL A 52 6.07 -6.03 4.97
CA VAL A 52 6.75 -4.73 4.90
C VAL A 52 7.44 -4.64 3.56
N VAL A 53 7.02 -3.71 2.72
CA VAL A 53 7.77 -3.35 1.51
C VAL A 53 8.93 -2.45 1.95
N PRO A 54 10.20 -2.86 1.71
CA PRO A 54 11.34 -2.05 2.11
C PRO A 54 11.42 -0.75 1.31
N GLN A 55 11.96 0.28 1.94
CA GLN A 55 12.25 1.57 1.33
C GLN A 55 12.94 1.44 -0.04
N GLY A 56 12.41 2.17 -1.02
CA GLY A 56 12.92 2.23 -2.39
C GLY A 56 12.62 1.00 -3.25
N VAL A 57 11.92 -0.01 -2.71
CA VAL A 57 11.49 -1.17 -3.50
C VAL A 57 10.24 -0.81 -4.29
N GLU A 58 10.35 -0.89 -5.62
CA GLU A 58 9.23 -0.70 -6.53
C GLU A 58 8.27 -1.90 -6.43
N HIS A 59 6.99 -1.60 -6.27
CA HIS A 59 5.97 -2.62 -6.09
C HIS A 59 4.61 -2.18 -6.66
N ARG A 60 3.67 -3.12 -6.75
CA ARG A 60 2.30 -2.88 -7.18
C ARG A 60 1.30 -3.73 -6.37
N PRO A 61 0.46 -3.09 -5.54
CA PRO A 61 -0.66 -3.75 -4.89
C PRO A 61 -1.74 -4.19 -5.89
N VAL A 62 -2.21 -5.43 -5.77
CA VAL A 62 -3.28 -6.01 -6.59
C VAL A 62 -4.26 -6.79 -5.72
N ALA A 63 -5.56 -6.58 -5.92
CA ALA A 63 -6.60 -7.35 -5.24
C ALA A 63 -7.69 -7.81 -6.23
N ALA A 64 -7.80 -9.11 -6.47
CA ALA A 64 -8.77 -9.65 -7.44
C ALA A 64 -10.24 -9.43 -7.01
N ALA A 65 -10.49 -9.35 -5.70
CA ALA A 65 -11.76 -8.98 -5.09
C ALA A 65 -11.54 -7.83 -4.09
N GLU A 66 -12.62 -7.25 -3.55
CA GLU A 66 -12.49 -6.23 -2.49
C GLU A 66 -11.68 -6.78 -1.31
N CYS A 67 -10.62 -6.07 -0.94
CA CYS A 67 -9.73 -6.40 0.17
C CYS A 67 -9.61 -5.19 1.09
N SER A 68 -9.82 -5.41 2.39
CA SER A 68 -9.68 -4.39 3.42
C SER A 68 -8.32 -4.50 4.06
N ILE A 69 -7.52 -3.44 3.98
CA ILE A 69 -6.14 -3.43 4.47
C ILE A 69 -5.89 -2.24 5.40
N LEU A 70 -4.99 -2.44 6.35
CA LEU A 70 -4.40 -1.38 7.15
C LEU A 70 -3.01 -1.09 6.62
N LEU A 71 -2.80 0.15 6.17
CA LEU A 71 -1.49 0.69 5.80
C LEU A 71 -0.88 1.40 7.00
N ILE A 72 0.43 1.24 7.17
CA ILE A 72 1.23 1.99 8.14
C ILE A 72 2.44 2.59 7.44
N GLU A 73 2.56 3.91 7.50
CA GLU A 73 3.57 4.70 6.80
C GLU A 73 3.78 6.03 7.55
N PRO A 74 4.88 6.76 7.31
CA PRO A 74 5.06 8.11 7.83
C PRO A 74 3.94 9.07 7.39
N ALA A 75 3.71 10.09 8.21
CA ALA A 75 2.81 11.17 7.86
C ALA A 75 3.38 11.99 6.69
N GLY A 76 2.52 12.29 5.72
CA GLY A 76 2.92 13.01 4.51
C GLY A 76 3.34 12.10 3.34
N THR A 77 3.43 10.78 3.54
CA THR A 77 3.66 9.84 2.44
C THR A 77 2.56 9.94 1.39
N VAL A 78 2.98 10.11 0.13
CA VAL A 78 2.11 10.16 -1.05
C VAL A 78 1.82 8.72 -1.49
N ASN A 79 0.56 8.32 -1.57
CA ASN A 79 0.16 6.93 -1.82
C ASN A 79 0.64 6.34 -3.16
N THR A 80 0.91 7.18 -4.15
CA THR A 80 1.46 6.74 -5.44
C THR A 80 2.98 6.85 -5.49
N GLY A 81 3.64 7.10 -4.36
CA GLY A 81 5.08 7.29 -4.30
C GLY A 81 5.58 8.34 -5.31
N ASP A 82 6.50 7.92 -6.17
CA ASP A 82 7.08 8.68 -7.27
C ASP A 82 6.27 8.68 -8.58
N ALA A 83 5.19 7.90 -8.68
CA ALA A 83 4.45 7.71 -9.93
C ALA A 83 3.52 8.89 -10.28
N GLY A 84 2.92 9.54 -9.28
CA GLY A 84 1.90 10.58 -9.47
C GLY A 84 0.63 10.09 -10.18
N GLY A 85 -0.09 11.01 -10.83
CA GLY A 85 -1.23 10.72 -11.70
C GLY A 85 -2.61 10.77 -11.02
N ASP A 86 -3.64 10.31 -11.73
CA ASP A 86 -5.05 10.44 -11.31
C ASP A 86 -5.41 9.63 -10.06
N MET A 87 -4.59 8.64 -9.70
CA MET A 87 -4.74 7.82 -8.48
C MET A 87 -4.01 8.42 -7.26
N THR A 88 -3.31 9.56 -7.43
CA THR A 88 -2.70 10.27 -6.31
C THR A 88 -3.78 10.91 -5.45
N ALA A 89 -3.86 10.48 -4.19
CA ALA A 89 -4.81 11.04 -3.24
C ALA A 89 -4.31 12.40 -2.71
N PRO A 90 -5.21 13.37 -2.46
CA PRO A 90 -4.85 14.58 -1.74
C PRO A 90 -4.26 14.25 -0.38
N ALA A 91 -3.17 14.93 -0.01
CA ALA A 91 -2.60 14.80 1.33
C ALA A 91 -3.66 15.14 2.39
N ASP A 92 -3.69 14.32 3.46
CA ASP A 92 -4.51 14.53 4.66
C ASP A 92 -6.04 14.60 4.47
N VAL A 93 -6.59 14.17 3.33
CA VAL A 93 -8.04 13.96 3.15
C VAL A 93 -8.35 12.48 3.31
N TRP A 94 -8.59 12.05 4.55
CA TRP A 94 -8.96 10.68 4.90
C TRP A 94 -10.23 10.74 5.76
N ILE A 95 -11.26 9.97 5.40
CA ILE A 95 -12.49 9.77 6.19
C ILE A 95 -12.47 8.36 6.75
#